data_AF-A0A935TUJ3-F1
#
_entry.id   AF-A0A935TUJ3-F1
#
_cell.length_a   1.000
_cell.length_b   1.000
_cell.length_c   1.000
_cell.angle_alpha   90.00
_cell.angle_beta   90.00
_cell.angle_gamma   90.00
#
_symmetry.space_group_name_H-M   'P 1'
#
loop_
_entity.id
_entity.type
_entity.pdbx_description
1 polymer ?
#
loop_
_entity_poly.entity_id
_entity_poly.type
_entity_poly.pdbx_seq_one_letter_code
_entity_poly.pdbx_strand_id
1 'polypeptide(L)'
;MPSKTRAKNAAIAAKSAALPKIPKELLDQFVQGPMTAEAIQDVSMAFKKALIERALGGELSHHLGYAPGGDKPAEADNHRNGSTGKTVLTEDGPLRIEVPRDREGSFEPLLIPKHERRFTGFDDKIVAMYARGMTVREIQGFLAEQYATEVSPEFISSVTDAVLAEVGAWQARPLEPMYPVVFFDALRVKIREDAVVRNKAIYLALGILPDGTRDILGLWIENTEGAKFWMKVFNDLKTRGVADILIAVTDGLKGIGEALGAVFPATTLQTCIVHLIRNSLDYASWKDRKLLAAALRPVYTAASAEAAEQALNDFERGAWGLRYPTVTAAWRRAWDRVIPFFAFPPGTSRGLHHQRHRGVHSRLRKIIKTRGHFPSDDAASKLIWLALRNITADWSRAAKEWKLAMNQFAILFEERFTQVAHGAGR
;
A
#
# COMPACT_ATOMS: atom_id res chain seq x y z
N MET A 1 -11.80 -16.10 -19.98
CA MET A 1 -10.49 -16.02 -19.31
C MET A 1 -10.70 -15.97 -17.80
N PRO A 2 -10.09 -16.87 -17.02
CA PRO A 2 -10.26 -16.88 -15.56
C PRO A 2 -9.85 -15.54 -14.94
N SER A 3 -10.57 -15.08 -13.92
CA SER A 3 -10.27 -13.80 -13.24
C SER A 3 -8.86 -13.85 -12.63
N LYS A 4 -8.18 -12.70 -12.52
CA LYS A 4 -6.85 -12.61 -11.89
C LYS A 4 -6.83 -13.17 -10.46
N THR A 5 -7.96 -13.15 -9.74
CA THR A 5 -8.14 -13.82 -8.45
C THR A 5 -8.11 -15.34 -8.59
N ARG A 6 -8.76 -15.89 -9.62
CA ARG A 6 -8.73 -17.33 -9.93
C ARG A 6 -7.34 -17.75 -10.41
N ALA A 7 -6.60 -16.90 -11.11
CA ALA A 7 -5.22 -17.14 -11.50
C ALA A 7 -4.23 -17.00 -10.32
N LYS A 8 -4.44 -16.06 -9.39
CA LYS A 8 -3.69 -15.97 -8.11
C LYS A 8 -3.98 -17.17 -7.23
N ASN A 9 -5.24 -17.58 -7.11
CA ASN A 9 -5.63 -18.78 -6.38
C ASN A 9 -5.15 -20.05 -7.08
N ALA A 10 -5.07 -20.07 -8.41
CA ALA A 10 -4.47 -21.15 -9.18
C ALA A 10 -2.94 -21.16 -9.07
N ALA A 11 -2.28 -20.01 -8.90
CA ALA A 11 -0.85 -19.93 -8.61
C ALA A 11 -0.53 -20.32 -7.17
N ILE A 12 -1.42 -20.02 -6.21
CA ILE A 12 -1.39 -20.56 -4.84
C ILE A 12 -1.66 -22.07 -4.86
N ALA A 13 -2.60 -22.55 -5.69
CA ALA A 13 -2.88 -23.97 -5.91
C ALA A 13 -1.81 -24.69 -6.76
N ALA A 14 -1.02 -23.96 -7.55
CA ALA A 14 0.14 -24.49 -8.26
C ALA A 14 1.39 -24.49 -7.37
N LYS A 15 1.46 -23.57 -6.39
CA LYS A 15 2.41 -23.62 -5.26
C LYS A 15 2.03 -24.67 -4.22
N SER A 16 0.77 -25.12 -4.16
CA SER A 16 0.45 -26.45 -3.64
C SER A 16 0.82 -27.53 -4.68
N ALA A 17 2.06 -27.45 -5.18
CA ALA A 17 2.72 -28.56 -5.82
C ALA A 17 2.48 -29.77 -4.93
N ALA A 18 2.00 -30.86 -5.52
CA ALA A 18 1.56 -32.07 -4.84
C ALA A 18 2.47 -32.33 -3.63
N LEU A 19 1.91 -32.17 -2.43
CA LEU A 19 2.60 -32.51 -1.20
C LEU A 19 3.25 -33.88 -1.40
N PRO A 20 4.51 -34.07 -0.98
CA PRO A 20 5.15 -35.37 -1.13
C PRO A 20 4.20 -36.44 -0.57
N LYS A 21 3.89 -37.45 -1.39
CA LYS A 21 2.98 -38.53 -0.98
C LYS A 21 3.64 -39.23 0.21
N ILE A 22 3.05 -39.06 1.38
CA ILE A 22 3.50 -39.73 2.60
C ILE A 22 3.11 -41.21 2.45
N PRO A 23 4.06 -42.17 2.56
CA PRO A 23 3.74 -43.60 2.53
C PRO A 23 2.71 -43.95 3.61
N LYS A 24 1.76 -44.85 3.28
CA LYS A 24 0.68 -45.23 4.21
C LYS A 24 1.25 -45.85 5.49
N GLU A 25 2.34 -46.59 5.35
CA GLU A 25 3.06 -47.24 6.44
C GLU A 25 3.58 -46.22 7.46
N LEU A 26 3.95 -45.02 7.02
CA LEU A 26 4.37 -43.94 7.90
C LEU A 26 3.17 -43.32 8.63
N LEU A 27 2.04 -43.15 7.94
CA LEU A 27 0.81 -42.64 8.55
C LEU A 27 0.26 -43.62 9.61
N ASP A 28 0.28 -44.92 9.33
CA ASP A 28 -0.19 -45.96 10.25
C ASP A 28 0.68 -46.05 11.52
N GLN A 29 1.96 -45.66 11.44
CA GLN A 29 2.84 -45.56 12.61
C GLN A 29 2.51 -44.35 13.51
N PHE A 30 2.09 -43.23 12.92
CA PHE A 30 1.76 -42.00 13.64
C PHE A 30 0.29 -41.92 14.09
N VAL A 31 -0.62 -42.64 13.42
CA VAL A 31 -2.07 -42.60 13.64
C VAL A 31 -2.55 -43.98 14.11
N GLN A 32 -2.36 -44.29 15.39
CA GLN A 32 -2.73 -45.60 15.97
C GLN A 32 -4.19 -45.66 16.49
N GLY A 33 -5.04 -44.71 16.07
CA GLY A 33 -6.44 -44.61 16.52
C GLY A 33 -7.05 -43.22 16.28
N PRO A 34 -8.26 -42.95 16.79
CA PRO A 34 -8.84 -41.61 16.73
C PRO A 34 -7.99 -40.61 17.52
N MET A 35 -7.46 -39.61 16.83
CA MET A 35 -6.61 -38.57 17.44
C MET A 35 -7.44 -37.32 17.77
N THR A 36 -7.10 -36.66 18.88
CA THR A 36 -7.58 -35.31 19.19
C THR A 36 -6.84 -34.27 18.34
N ALA A 37 -7.39 -33.06 18.24
CA ALA A 37 -6.72 -31.96 17.56
C ALA A 37 -5.32 -31.65 18.14
N GLU A 38 -5.18 -31.75 19.46
CA GLU A 38 -3.91 -31.59 20.18
C GLU A 38 -2.90 -32.69 19.79
N ALA A 39 -3.32 -33.96 19.75
CA ALA A 39 -2.44 -35.06 19.38
C ALA A 39 -1.95 -34.95 17.91
N ILE A 40 -2.80 -34.45 17.01
CA ILE A 40 -2.41 -34.16 15.61
C ILE A 40 -1.35 -33.05 15.57
N GLN A 41 -1.53 -31.99 16.38
CA GLN A 41 -0.59 -30.88 16.45
C GLN A 41 0.78 -31.33 17.00
N ASP A 42 0.79 -32.17 18.04
CA ASP A 42 2.02 -32.70 18.63
C ASP A 42 2.81 -33.56 17.64
N VAL A 43 2.13 -34.43 16.90
CA VAL A 43 2.75 -35.25 15.84
C VAL A 43 3.29 -34.38 14.72
N SER A 44 2.55 -33.36 14.29
CA SER A 44 3.00 -32.38 13.29
C SER A 44 4.27 -31.66 13.76
N MET A 45 4.30 -31.20 15.01
CA MET A 45 5.45 -30.52 15.61
C MET A 45 6.67 -31.44 15.74
N ALA A 46 6.48 -32.69 16.17
CA ALA A 46 7.55 -33.68 16.24
C ALA A 46 8.12 -34.02 14.86
N PHE A 47 7.26 -34.14 13.85
CA PHE A 47 7.68 -34.37 12.47
C PHE A 47 8.46 -33.17 11.90
N LYS A 48 7.96 -31.94 12.12
CA LYS A 48 8.66 -30.71 11.73
C LYS A 48 10.03 -30.60 12.38
N LYS A 49 10.14 -30.92 13.67
CA LYS A 49 11.42 -30.99 14.40
C LYS A 49 12.39 -31.93 13.72
N ALA A 50 11.97 -33.18 13.49
CA ALA A 50 12.81 -34.19 12.87
C ALA A 50 13.27 -33.78 11.45
N LEU A 51 12.40 -33.15 10.67
CA LEU A 51 12.72 -32.64 9.34
C LEU A 51 13.80 -31.54 9.39
N ILE A 52 13.64 -30.56 10.29
CA ILE A 52 14.58 -29.45 10.46
C ILE A 52 15.94 -29.96 10.94
N GLU A 53 15.97 -30.80 11.97
CA GLU A 53 17.21 -31.38 12.50
C GLU A 53 17.93 -32.23 11.45
N ARG A 54 17.18 -33.00 10.65
CA ARG A 54 17.75 -33.79 9.55
C ARG A 54 18.33 -32.90 8.45
N ALA A 55 17.64 -31.83 8.07
CA ALA A 55 18.12 -30.88 7.06
C ALA A 55 19.41 -30.19 7.53
N LEU A 56 19.45 -29.69 8.76
CA LEU A 56 20.66 -29.11 9.37
C LEU A 56 21.80 -30.12 9.47
N GLY A 57 21.49 -31.38 9.78
CA GLY A 57 22.48 -32.47 9.76
C GLY A 57 23.05 -32.74 8.37
N GLY A 58 22.21 -32.61 7.33
CA GLY A 58 22.61 -32.65 5.93
C GLY A 58 23.53 -31.50 5.54
N GLU A 59 23.19 -30.26 5.92
CA GLU A 59 24.03 -29.08 5.72
C GLU A 59 25.42 -29.26 6.37
N LEU A 60 25.47 -29.75 7.62
CA LEU A 60 26.74 -30.02 8.29
C LEU A 60 27.54 -31.14 7.59
N SER A 61 26.87 -32.15 7.04
CA SER A 61 27.52 -33.20 6.25
C SER A 61 28.18 -32.64 4.99
N HIS A 62 27.48 -31.73 4.32
CA HIS A 62 28.01 -31.03 3.15
C HIS A 62 29.19 -30.12 3.53
N HIS A 63 29.08 -29.37 4.63
CA HIS A 63 30.15 -28.50 5.15
C HIS A 63 31.44 -29.28 5.48
N LEU A 64 31.31 -30.44 6.13
CA LEU A 64 32.45 -31.26 6.53
C LEU A 64 32.96 -32.20 5.43
N GLY A 65 32.16 -32.44 4.37
CA GLY A 65 32.49 -33.36 3.28
C GLY A 65 32.27 -34.85 3.59
N TYR A 66 31.65 -35.20 4.72
CA TYR A 66 31.37 -36.59 5.09
C TYR A 66 30.13 -36.75 5.99
N ALA A 67 29.50 -37.93 5.92
CA ALA A 67 28.29 -38.27 6.67
C ALA A 67 28.57 -38.55 8.16
N PRO A 68 27.55 -38.50 9.05
CA PRO A 68 27.69 -38.92 10.44
C PRO A 68 28.17 -40.38 10.52
N GLY A 69 29.27 -40.64 11.23
CA GLY A 69 29.85 -41.98 11.38
C GLY A 69 30.62 -42.49 10.16
N GLY A 70 30.78 -41.69 9.10
CA GLY A 70 31.65 -42.01 7.97
C GLY A 70 33.11 -41.64 8.21
N ASP A 71 33.99 -42.16 7.36
CA ASP A 71 35.43 -41.88 7.43
C ASP A 71 35.72 -40.41 7.14
N LYS A 72 36.48 -39.79 8.04
CA LYS A 72 36.91 -38.40 7.92
C LYS A 72 37.93 -38.29 6.76
N PRO A 73 37.77 -37.35 5.81
CA PRO A 73 38.77 -37.11 4.78
C PRO A 73 40.13 -36.79 5.40
N ALA A 74 41.21 -37.36 4.86
CA ALA A 74 42.55 -37.24 5.43
C ALA A 74 43.07 -35.79 5.52
N GLU A 75 42.54 -34.89 4.69
CA GLU A 75 42.89 -33.47 4.63
C GLU A 75 42.00 -32.55 5.48
N ALA A 76 40.93 -33.09 6.08
CA ALA A 76 40.04 -32.29 6.93
C ALA A 76 40.62 -32.20 8.35
N ASP A 77 40.66 -31.01 8.95
CA ASP A 77 41.01 -30.82 10.36
C ASP A 77 39.74 -30.78 11.25
N ASN A 78 38.68 -30.18 10.72
CA ASN A 78 37.40 -30.02 11.40
C ASN A 78 36.59 -31.33 11.50
N HIS A 79 35.74 -31.43 12.52
CA HIS A 79 34.87 -32.60 12.75
C HIS A 79 33.59 -32.23 13.51
N ARG A 80 32.62 -33.14 13.53
CA ARG A 80 31.35 -32.96 14.27
C ARG A 80 31.60 -32.95 15.78
N ASN A 81 30.94 -32.06 16.51
CA ASN A 81 31.11 -31.90 17.95
C ASN A 81 29.77 -31.77 18.69
N GLY A 82 28.84 -32.69 18.44
CA GLY A 82 27.53 -32.73 19.08
C GLY A 82 26.50 -31.75 18.50
N SER A 83 25.53 -31.36 19.33
CA SER A 83 24.47 -30.41 19.01
C SER A 83 24.36 -29.31 20.06
N THR A 84 23.64 -28.24 19.74
CA THR A 84 23.26 -27.19 20.68
C THR A 84 21.76 -26.93 20.57
N GLY A 85 21.08 -27.01 21.71
CA GLY A 85 19.64 -26.75 21.78
C GLY A 85 19.32 -25.29 21.43
N LYS A 86 18.36 -25.11 20.53
CA LYS A 86 17.87 -23.81 20.08
C LYS A 86 16.36 -23.87 19.96
N THR A 87 15.66 -22.92 20.59
CA THR A 87 14.21 -22.78 20.38
C THR A 87 13.98 -21.82 19.22
N VAL A 88 13.30 -22.31 18.18
CA VAL A 88 12.95 -21.56 16.97
C VAL A 88 11.45 -21.33 16.97
N LEU A 89 11.03 -20.11 16.68
CA LEU A 89 9.63 -19.76 16.53
C LEU A 89 9.15 -20.17 15.13
N THR A 90 8.21 -21.12 15.08
CA THR A 90 7.61 -21.61 13.84
C THR A 90 6.16 -21.14 13.71
N GLU A 91 5.53 -21.43 12.58
CA GLU A 91 4.11 -21.16 12.39
C GLU A 91 3.19 -21.94 13.33
N ASP A 92 3.65 -23.01 13.97
CA ASP A 92 2.84 -23.84 14.87
C ASP A 92 3.18 -23.62 16.35
N GLY A 93 4.09 -22.67 16.63
CA GLY A 93 4.57 -22.34 17.97
C GLY A 93 6.09 -22.52 18.15
N PRO A 94 6.60 -22.34 19.38
CA PRO A 94 8.01 -22.53 19.72
C PRO A 94 8.41 -23.99 19.56
N LEU A 95 9.46 -24.24 18.77
CA LEU A 95 9.99 -25.57 18.52
C LEU A 95 11.44 -25.65 18.98
N ARG A 96 11.70 -26.50 19.98
CA ARG A 96 13.07 -26.77 20.44
C ARG A 96 13.72 -27.79 19.51
N ILE A 97 14.74 -27.34 18.80
CA ILE A 97 15.55 -28.13 17.87
C ILE A 97 16.98 -28.28 18.42
N GLU A 98 17.62 -29.37 18.05
CA GLU A 98 19.04 -29.63 18.29
C GLU A 98 19.84 -29.28 17.03
N VAL A 99 20.55 -28.15 17.06
CA VAL A 99 21.35 -27.68 15.92
C VAL A 99 22.72 -28.35 15.97
N PRO A 100 23.12 -29.10 14.93
CA PRO A 100 24.41 -29.78 14.92
C PRO A 100 25.55 -28.78 14.76
N ARG A 101 26.71 -29.08 15.34
CA ARG A 101 27.87 -28.18 15.38
C ARG A 101 29.17 -28.89 14.99
N ASP A 102 30.07 -28.14 14.41
CA ASP A 102 31.45 -28.54 14.14
C ASP A 102 32.38 -28.16 15.32
N ARG A 103 33.61 -28.69 15.32
CA ARG A 103 34.59 -28.45 16.38
C ARG A 103 35.16 -27.04 16.32
N GLU A 104 35.43 -26.56 15.11
CA GLU A 104 36.05 -25.26 14.86
C GLU A 104 35.06 -24.09 14.91
N GLY A 105 33.75 -24.37 14.91
CA GLY A 105 32.71 -23.34 14.93
C GLY A 105 32.55 -22.59 13.60
N SER A 106 33.11 -23.13 12.52
CA SER A 106 33.09 -22.58 11.16
C SER A 106 31.78 -22.83 10.42
N PHE A 107 30.96 -23.79 10.86
CA PHE A 107 29.71 -24.14 10.19
C PHE A 107 28.68 -23.00 10.31
N GLU A 108 28.20 -22.45 9.20
CA GLU A 108 27.13 -21.45 9.15
C GLU A 108 25.87 -22.06 8.50
N PRO A 109 24.84 -22.44 9.28
CA PRO A 109 23.64 -23.06 8.72
C PRO A 109 22.88 -22.08 7.83
N LEU A 110 22.37 -22.57 6.70
CA LEU A 110 21.58 -21.78 5.75
C LEU A 110 20.10 -21.80 6.11
N LEU A 111 19.57 -22.96 6.52
CA LEU A 111 18.15 -23.10 6.86
C LEU A 111 17.75 -22.23 8.07
N ILE A 112 18.60 -22.20 9.11
CA ILE A 112 18.39 -21.39 10.31
C ILE A 112 19.74 -20.82 10.78
N PRO A 113 20.11 -19.61 10.34
CA PRO A 113 21.39 -18.97 10.66
C PRO A 113 21.73 -18.93 12.15
N LYS A 114 23.02 -18.81 12.45
CA LYS A 114 23.50 -18.63 13.84
C LYS A 114 22.77 -17.46 14.49
N HIS A 115 22.37 -17.64 15.74
CA HIS A 115 21.58 -16.68 16.54
C HIS A 115 20.15 -16.37 16.06
N GLU A 116 19.76 -16.75 14.83
CA GLU A 116 18.41 -16.51 14.32
C GLU A 116 17.41 -17.51 14.89
N ARG A 117 16.44 -17.05 15.70
CA ARG A 117 15.41 -17.91 16.31
C ARG A 117 14.09 -17.93 15.54
N ARG A 118 14.10 -17.57 14.26
CA ARG A 118 12.90 -17.39 13.43
C ARG A 118 12.88 -18.39 12.30
N PHE A 119 11.70 -18.92 11.99
CA PHE A 119 11.46 -19.67 10.76
C PHE A 119 10.86 -18.73 9.70
N THR A 120 11.33 -18.83 8.46
CA THR A 120 10.91 -17.95 7.34
C THR A 120 9.39 -17.96 7.17
N GLY A 121 8.76 -16.78 7.13
CA GLY A 121 7.31 -16.60 6.92
C GLY A 121 6.52 -16.12 8.15
N PHE A 122 7.06 -16.24 9.36
CA PHE A 122 6.41 -15.70 10.58
C PHE A 122 6.31 -14.16 10.55
N ASP A 123 7.40 -13.51 10.15
CA ASP A 123 7.50 -12.05 10.05
C ASP A 123 6.50 -11.50 9.00
N ASP A 124 6.27 -12.24 7.91
CA ASP A 124 5.28 -11.87 6.89
C ASP A 124 3.85 -11.84 7.45
N LYS A 125 3.50 -12.75 8.37
CA LYS A 125 2.19 -12.76 9.04
C LYS A 125 2.04 -11.53 9.94
N ILE A 126 3.08 -11.16 10.68
CA ILE A 126 3.11 -9.95 11.50
C ILE A 126 2.89 -8.71 10.62
N VAL A 127 3.66 -8.58 9.54
CA VAL A 127 3.53 -7.47 8.59
C VAL A 127 2.13 -7.46 7.95
N ALA A 128 1.59 -8.62 7.59
CA ALA A 128 0.26 -8.76 7.00
C ALA A 128 -0.87 -8.34 7.96
N MET A 129 -0.77 -8.67 9.25
CA MET A 129 -1.71 -8.23 10.28
C MET A 129 -1.59 -6.72 10.51
N TYR A 130 -0.37 -6.21 10.63
CA TYR A 130 -0.11 -4.78 10.79
C TYR A 130 -0.67 -3.98 9.61
N ALA A 131 -0.44 -4.44 8.37
CA ALA A 131 -0.94 -3.83 7.14
C ALA A 131 -2.48 -3.80 7.03
N ARG A 132 -3.19 -4.64 7.81
CA ARG A 132 -4.65 -4.66 7.90
C ARG A 132 -5.20 -3.72 8.97
N GLY A 133 -4.32 -3.03 9.71
CA GLY A 133 -4.69 -2.04 10.71
C GLY A 133 -4.71 -2.55 12.15
N MET A 134 -4.28 -3.80 12.38
CA MET A 134 -4.15 -4.32 13.75
C MET A 134 -3.06 -3.53 14.50
N THR A 135 -3.32 -3.21 15.75
CA THR A 135 -2.36 -2.62 16.68
C THR A 135 -1.34 -3.67 17.12
N VAL A 136 -0.21 -3.22 17.65
CA VAL A 136 0.83 -4.14 18.18
C VAL A 136 0.26 -5.06 19.27
N ARG A 137 -0.62 -4.55 20.12
CA ARG A 137 -1.28 -5.33 21.19
C ARG A 137 -2.28 -6.35 20.63
N GLU A 138 -3.04 -5.99 19.60
CA GLU A 138 -3.94 -6.93 18.92
C GLU A 138 -3.17 -8.04 18.21
N ILE A 139 -2.02 -7.71 17.59
CA ILE A 139 -1.13 -8.70 16.97
C ILE A 139 -0.58 -9.63 18.05
N GLN A 140 -0.10 -9.09 19.17
CA GLN A 140 0.39 -9.88 20.30
C GLN A 140 -0.69 -10.84 20.81
N GLY A 141 -1.90 -10.35 21.07
CA GLY A 141 -3.02 -11.18 21.54
C GLY A 141 -3.36 -12.29 20.54
N PHE A 142 -3.47 -11.94 19.24
CA PHE A 142 -3.72 -12.93 18.19
C PHE A 142 -2.62 -14.00 18.12
N LEU A 143 -1.35 -13.62 18.24
CA LEU A 143 -0.24 -14.57 18.22
C LEU A 143 -0.23 -15.49 19.45
N ALA A 144 -0.58 -14.96 20.62
CA ALA A 144 -0.72 -15.74 21.84
C ALA A 144 -1.88 -16.75 21.75
N GLU A 145 -3.04 -16.32 21.26
CA GLU A 145 -4.24 -17.17 21.15
C GLU A 145 -4.08 -18.26 20.07
N GLN A 146 -3.58 -17.90 18.89
CA GLN A 146 -3.55 -18.82 17.76
C GLN A 146 -2.34 -19.75 17.76
N TYR A 147 -1.20 -19.29 18.29
CA TYR A 147 0.09 -19.99 18.18
C TYR A 147 0.73 -20.31 19.53
N ALA A 148 0.04 -20.09 20.66
CA ALA A 148 0.56 -20.26 22.01
C ALA A 148 1.95 -19.63 22.20
N THR A 149 2.22 -18.53 21.47
CA THR A 149 3.53 -17.90 21.39
C THR A 149 3.47 -16.54 22.07
N GLU A 150 4.21 -16.40 23.16
CA GLU A 150 4.42 -15.09 23.78
C GLU A 150 5.40 -14.27 22.95
N VAL A 151 4.89 -13.22 22.30
CA VAL A 151 5.69 -12.29 21.50
C VAL A 151 5.65 -10.91 22.15
N SER A 152 6.80 -10.27 22.33
CA SER A 152 6.85 -8.94 22.92
C SER A 152 6.38 -7.84 21.93
N PRO A 153 5.80 -6.74 22.40
CA PRO A 153 5.48 -5.58 21.57
C PRO A 153 6.70 -5.00 20.84
N GLU A 154 7.87 -5.04 21.48
CA GLU A 154 9.14 -4.59 20.94
C GLU A 154 9.56 -5.46 19.75
N PHE A 155 9.36 -6.77 19.85
CA PHE A 155 9.62 -7.69 18.74
C PHE A 155 8.73 -7.38 17.53
N ILE A 156 7.42 -7.25 17.74
CA ILE A 156 6.47 -6.92 16.66
C ILE A 156 6.85 -5.59 16.00
N SER A 157 7.27 -4.61 16.81
CA SER A 157 7.74 -3.31 16.30
C SER A 157 8.97 -3.49 15.42
N SER A 158 10.00 -4.21 15.89
CA SER A 158 11.23 -4.48 15.13
C SER A 158 10.97 -5.18 13.79
N VAL A 159 10.06 -6.16 13.76
CA VAL A 159 9.67 -6.86 12.52
C VAL A 159 9.03 -5.87 11.55
N THR A 160 8.15 -5.03 12.04
CA THR A 160 7.51 -4.03 11.18
C THR A 160 8.47 -2.93 10.74
N ASP A 161 9.48 -2.57 11.54
CA ASP A 161 10.47 -1.54 11.19
C ASP A 161 11.36 -1.94 10.02
N ALA A 162 11.56 -3.23 9.77
CA ALA A 162 12.24 -3.73 8.56
C ALA A 162 11.58 -3.22 7.27
N VAL A 163 10.28 -2.90 7.31
CA VAL A 163 9.52 -2.35 6.18
C VAL A 163 9.97 -0.92 5.82
N LEU A 164 10.57 -0.16 6.74
CA LEU A 164 10.96 1.23 6.48
C LEU A 164 12.00 1.35 5.35
N ALA A 165 12.88 0.35 5.19
CA ALA A 165 13.80 0.30 4.06
C ALA A 165 13.05 0.19 2.73
N GLU A 166 12.01 -0.64 2.66
CA GLU A 166 11.14 -0.75 1.47
C GLU A 166 10.36 0.55 1.21
N VAL A 167 9.91 1.24 2.28
CA VAL A 167 9.24 2.55 2.16
C VAL A 167 10.19 3.58 1.54
N GLY A 168 11.42 3.67 2.04
CA GLY A 168 12.45 4.58 1.52
C GLY A 168 12.78 4.29 0.05
N ALA A 169 13.01 3.02 -0.29
CA ALA A 169 13.24 2.60 -1.68
C ALA A 169 12.04 2.94 -2.59
N TRP A 170 10.82 2.72 -2.11
CA TRP A 170 9.61 3.08 -2.85
C TRP A 170 9.44 4.60 -3.03
N GLN A 171 9.78 5.40 -2.02
CA GLN A 171 9.76 6.87 -2.10
C GLN A 171 10.84 7.41 -3.03
N ALA A 172 11.97 6.72 -3.18
CA ALA A 172 13.06 7.13 -4.06
C ALA A 172 12.98 6.55 -5.49
N ARG A 173 12.01 5.64 -5.76
CA ARG A 173 11.93 4.94 -7.04
C ARG A 173 11.76 5.92 -8.22
N PRO A 174 12.33 5.60 -9.40
CA PRO A 174 12.10 6.38 -10.61
C PRO A 174 10.62 6.37 -10.99
N LEU A 175 10.15 7.46 -11.57
CA LEU A 175 8.80 7.68 -12.04
C LEU A 175 8.78 7.87 -13.55
N GLU A 176 7.61 7.67 -14.14
CA GLU A 176 7.42 7.83 -15.58
C GLU A 176 7.53 9.30 -15.99
N PRO A 177 8.00 9.59 -17.21
CA PRO A 177 8.25 10.96 -17.64
C PRO A 177 6.99 11.81 -17.79
N MET A 178 5.83 11.21 -18.05
CA MET A 178 4.58 11.96 -18.23
C MET A 178 3.39 11.28 -17.57
N TYR A 179 2.64 12.08 -16.80
CA TYR A 179 1.37 11.68 -16.20
C TYR A 179 0.24 12.57 -16.70
N PRO A 180 -0.75 12.05 -17.46
CA PRO A 180 -1.86 12.87 -17.96
C PRO A 180 -2.68 13.51 -16.85
N VAL A 181 -2.85 12.81 -15.72
CA VAL A 181 -3.59 13.34 -14.57
C VAL A 181 -2.91 12.91 -13.28
N VAL A 182 -2.66 13.86 -12.39
CA VAL A 182 -2.20 13.60 -11.02
C VAL A 182 -3.18 14.22 -10.04
N PHE A 183 -3.68 13.41 -9.11
CA PHE A 183 -4.51 13.88 -8.00
C PHE A 183 -3.63 14.09 -6.77
N PHE A 184 -3.70 15.29 -6.20
CA PHE A 184 -3.12 15.61 -4.91
C PHE A 184 -4.26 15.73 -3.90
N ASP A 185 -4.22 14.87 -2.89
CA ASP A 185 -5.24 14.81 -1.84
C ASP A 185 -4.52 14.60 -0.49
N ALA A 186 -5.18 15.03 0.59
CA ALA A 186 -4.65 14.96 1.93
C ALA A 186 -5.56 14.14 2.85
N LEU A 187 -4.97 13.42 3.79
CA LEU A 187 -5.67 12.91 4.96
C LEU A 187 -5.04 13.47 6.23
N ARG A 188 -5.90 13.86 7.18
CA ARG A 188 -5.46 14.33 8.49
C ARG A 188 -5.34 13.15 9.45
N VAL A 189 -4.19 13.03 10.11
CA VAL A 189 -3.93 12.00 11.12
C VAL A 189 -3.30 12.60 12.37
N LYS A 190 -3.58 11.98 13.51
CA LYS A 190 -2.98 12.34 14.79
C LYS A 190 -1.64 11.64 14.93
N ILE A 191 -0.56 12.40 15.07
CA ILE A 191 0.80 11.89 15.27
C ILE A 191 1.42 12.56 16.50
N ARG A 192 2.10 11.77 17.33
CA ARG A 192 2.86 12.28 18.47
C ARG A 192 4.21 12.82 17.99
N GLU A 193 4.50 14.06 18.36
CA GLU A 193 5.72 14.79 18.07
C GLU A 193 6.07 15.63 19.30
N ASP A 194 7.30 15.51 19.81
CA ASP A 194 7.77 16.21 21.02
C ASP A 194 6.83 16.04 22.23
N ALA A 195 6.41 14.80 22.49
CA ALA A 195 5.43 14.42 23.52
C ALA A 195 4.00 14.98 23.34
N VAL A 196 3.73 15.77 22.30
CA VAL A 196 2.40 16.34 22.00
C VAL A 196 1.76 15.63 20.81
N VAL A 197 0.47 15.34 20.88
CA VAL A 197 -0.27 14.79 19.74
C VAL A 197 -0.74 15.93 18.84
N ARG A 198 -0.20 16.00 17.63
CA ARG A 198 -0.55 17.00 16.61
C ARG A 198 -1.35 16.38 15.48
N ASN A 199 -2.17 17.20 14.81
CA ASN A 199 -2.97 16.76 13.66
C ASN A 199 -2.25 17.12 12.35
N LYS A 200 -1.40 16.21 11.88
CA LYS A 200 -0.59 16.40 10.66
C LYS A 200 -1.38 16.03 9.41
N ALA A 201 -1.07 16.68 8.29
CA ALA A 201 -1.58 16.31 6.98
C ALA A 201 -0.63 15.31 6.33
N ILE A 202 -1.20 14.27 5.72
CA ILE A 202 -0.48 13.35 4.87
C ILE A 202 -0.99 13.54 3.46
N TYR A 203 -0.11 14.02 2.61
CA TYR A 203 -0.38 14.26 1.19
C TYR A 203 -0.04 13.02 0.39
N LEU A 204 -0.95 12.67 -0.51
CA LEU A 204 -0.83 11.56 -1.43
C LEU A 204 -0.91 12.10 -2.86
N ALA A 205 0.04 11.69 -3.70
CA ALA A 205 -0.02 11.92 -5.13
C ALA A 205 -0.44 10.64 -5.85
N LEU A 206 -1.61 10.65 -6.49
CA LEU A 206 -2.13 9.54 -7.30
C LEU A 206 -2.07 9.94 -8.78
N GLY A 207 -1.13 9.35 -9.51
CA GLY A 207 -0.98 9.51 -10.95
C GLY A 207 -1.83 8.53 -11.75
N ILE A 208 -2.20 8.95 -12.95
CA ILE A 208 -2.70 8.08 -14.01
C ILE A 208 -1.65 8.06 -15.11
N LEU A 209 -1.32 6.89 -15.63
CA LEU A 209 -0.39 6.72 -16.75
C LEU A 209 -1.10 6.86 -18.11
N PRO A 210 -0.37 7.05 -19.22
CA PRO A 210 -0.96 7.16 -20.55
C PRO A 210 -1.83 5.96 -20.94
N ASP A 211 -1.51 4.76 -20.46
CA ASP A 211 -2.29 3.54 -20.67
C ASP A 211 -3.55 3.44 -19.80
N GLY A 212 -3.71 4.35 -18.83
CA GLY A 212 -4.85 4.48 -17.93
C GLY A 212 -4.75 3.69 -16.64
N THR A 213 -3.62 3.00 -16.45
CA THR A 213 -3.26 2.43 -15.15
C THR A 213 -2.98 3.54 -14.16
N ARG A 214 -3.02 3.18 -12.88
CA ARG A 214 -2.88 4.13 -11.77
C ARG A 214 -1.61 3.80 -11.05
N ASP A 215 -0.94 4.83 -10.56
CA ASP A 215 0.22 4.69 -9.72
C ASP A 215 0.20 5.71 -8.60
N ILE A 216 0.79 5.36 -7.47
CA ILE A 216 0.94 6.28 -6.33
C ILE A 216 2.35 6.83 -6.39
N LEU A 217 2.48 8.12 -6.66
CA LEU A 217 3.78 8.73 -6.94
C LEU A 217 4.57 8.96 -5.65
N GLY A 218 3.89 9.29 -4.56
CA GLY A 218 4.53 9.51 -3.28
C GLY A 218 3.57 9.81 -2.13
N LEU A 219 4.16 9.89 -0.95
CA LEU A 219 3.53 10.16 0.33
C LEU A 219 4.41 11.16 1.10
N TRP A 220 3.82 12.26 1.57
CA TRP A 220 4.54 13.28 2.35
C TRP A 220 3.74 13.66 3.58
N ILE A 221 4.39 13.67 4.74
CA ILE A 221 3.81 14.09 6.01
C ILE A 221 4.30 15.50 6.31
N GLU A 222 3.38 16.41 6.62
CA GLU A 222 3.72 17.79 6.96
C GLU A 222 2.72 18.38 7.95
N ASN A 223 3.20 19.29 8.80
CA ASN A 223 2.38 19.96 9.80
C ASN A 223 1.67 21.19 9.21
N THR A 224 2.38 22.01 8.43
CA THR A 224 1.88 23.26 7.85
C THR A 224 1.89 23.24 6.32
N GLU A 225 0.75 23.57 5.71
CA GLU A 225 0.64 23.68 4.25
C GLU A 225 1.16 25.04 3.79
N GLY A 226 2.03 25.06 2.77
CA GLY A 226 2.55 26.29 2.19
C GLY A 226 3.29 26.07 0.87
N ALA A 227 3.58 27.16 0.14
CA ALA A 227 4.22 27.09 -1.18
C ALA A 227 5.58 26.37 -1.13
N LYS A 228 6.39 26.57 -0.08
CA LYS A 228 7.69 25.90 0.10
C LYS A 228 7.56 24.37 0.16
N PHE A 229 6.54 23.87 0.85
CA PHE A 229 6.27 22.44 0.92
C PHE A 229 5.92 21.87 -0.45
N TRP A 230 5.01 22.52 -1.19
CA TRP A 230 4.63 22.09 -2.53
C TRP A 230 5.79 22.16 -3.53
N MET A 231 6.66 23.17 -3.42
CA MET A 231 7.90 23.23 -4.19
C MET A 231 8.79 22.00 -3.93
N LYS A 232 8.94 21.59 -2.68
CA LYS A 232 9.69 20.37 -2.32
C LYS A 232 9.05 19.13 -2.95
N VAL A 233 7.73 18.99 -2.86
CA VAL A 233 6.99 17.85 -3.45
C VAL A 233 7.17 17.79 -4.96
N PHE A 234 6.99 18.91 -5.67
CA PHE A 234 7.12 18.92 -7.13
C PHE A 234 8.57 18.74 -7.61
N ASN A 235 9.54 19.29 -6.89
CA ASN A 235 10.96 19.04 -7.18
C ASN A 235 11.35 17.57 -6.92
N ASP A 236 10.80 16.94 -5.89
CA ASP A 236 10.98 15.49 -5.64
C ASP A 236 10.46 14.67 -6.83
N LEU A 237 9.22 14.93 -7.27
CA LEU A 237 8.65 14.27 -8.46
C LEU A 237 9.53 14.47 -9.70
N LYS A 238 10.00 15.70 -9.93
CA LYS A 238 10.86 16.03 -11.07
C LYS A 238 12.20 15.32 -11.02
N THR A 239 12.83 15.29 -9.84
CA THR A 239 14.12 14.60 -9.62
C THR A 239 14.00 13.10 -9.84
N ARG A 240 12.84 12.53 -9.55
CA ARG A 240 12.54 11.11 -9.76
C ARG A 240 12.17 10.75 -11.20
N GLY A 241 12.11 11.72 -12.12
CA GLY A 241 11.96 11.48 -13.56
C GLY A 241 10.70 12.08 -14.17
N VAL A 242 9.78 12.68 -13.39
CA VAL A 242 8.58 13.32 -13.95
C VAL A 242 8.98 14.57 -14.73
N ALA A 243 8.81 14.53 -16.05
CA ALA A 243 9.07 15.65 -16.94
C ALA A 243 7.83 16.52 -17.14
N ASP A 244 6.65 15.90 -17.25
CA ASP A 244 5.40 16.61 -17.55
C ASP A 244 4.17 16.05 -16.80
N ILE A 245 3.28 16.97 -16.42
CA ILE A 245 1.97 16.69 -15.86
C ILE A 245 0.96 17.50 -16.67
N LEU A 246 -0.01 16.84 -17.31
CA LEU A 246 -0.98 17.58 -18.14
C LEU A 246 -2.04 18.25 -17.28
N ILE A 247 -2.61 17.52 -16.31
CA ILE A 247 -3.62 18.03 -15.38
C ILE A 247 -3.27 17.67 -13.94
N ALA A 248 -3.13 18.68 -13.08
CA ALA A 248 -3.03 18.49 -11.64
C ALA A 248 -4.39 18.79 -10.98
N VAL A 249 -4.99 17.77 -10.35
CA VAL A 249 -6.27 17.89 -9.65
C VAL A 249 -6.04 18.04 -8.16
N THR A 250 -6.52 19.13 -7.57
CA THR A 250 -6.28 19.50 -6.16
C THR A 250 -7.59 19.96 -5.50
N ASP A 251 -7.68 19.93 -4.17
CA ASP A 251 -8.83 20.45 -3.42
C ASP A 251 -8.71 21.94 -3.04
N GLY A 252 -7.82 22.69 -3.70
CA GLY A 252 -7.63 24.13 -3.46
C GLY A 252 -6.62 24.46 -2.36
N LEU A 253 -5.64 23.58 -2.15
CA LEU A 253 -4.58 23.72 -1.14
C LEU A 253 -3.79 25.02 -1.35
N LYS A 254 -3.44 25.68 -0.24
CA LYS A 254 -2.70 26.95 -0.29
C LYS A 254 -1.29 26.74 -0.84
N GLY A 255 -0.84 27.64 -1.71
CA GLY A 255 0.51 27.64 -2.28
C GLY A 255 0.78 26.59 -3.37
N ILE A 256 -0.16 25.67 -3.66
CA ILE A 256 0.05 24.64 -4.67
C ILE A 256 0.14 25.22 -6.09
N GLY A 257 -0.67 26.25 -6.40
CA GLY A 257 -0.70 26.86 -7.73
C GLY A 257 0.60 27.59 -8.08
N GLU A 258 1.14 28.36 -7.13
CA GLU A 258 2.43 29.04 -7.29
C GLU A 258 3.57 28.03 -7.49
N ALA A 259 3.60 26.99 -6.66
CA ALA A 259 4.63 25.96 -6.75
C ALA A 259 4.54 25.15 -8.04
N LEU A 260 3.32 24.82 -8.47
CA LEU A 260 3.10 24.09 -9.72
C LEU A 260 3.51 24.93 -10.92
N GLY A 261 3.14 26.22 -10.96
CA GLY A 261 3.54 27.14 -12.02
C GLY A 261 5.07 27.33 -12.11
N ALA A 262 5.79 27.19 -11.00
CA ALA A 262 7.25 27.27 -10.98
C ALA A 262 7.94 25.99 -11.48
N VAL A 263 7.44 24.80 -11.10
CA VAL A 263 8.13 23.53 -11.41
C VAL A 263 7.63 22.90 -12.72
N PHE A 264 6.32 22.98 -12.97
CA PHE A 264 5.63 22.43 -14.14
C PHE A 264 4.70 23.48 -14.77
N PRO A 265 5.25 24.54 -15.41
CA PRO A 265 4.50 25.71 -15.87
C PRO A 265 3.40 25.41 -16.89
N ALA A 266 3.55 24.33 -17.66
CA ALA A 266 2.58 23.93 -18.68
C ALA A 266 1.42 23.07 -18.11
N THR A 267 1.42 22.77 -16.81
CA THR A 267 0.35 21.96 -16.18
C THR A 267 -0.93 22.74 -16.03
N THR A 268 -2.05 22.15 -16.43
CA THR A 268 -3.38 22.70 -16.13
C THR A 268 -3.78 22.36 -14.70
N LEU A 269 -3.90 23.38 -13.84
CA LEU A 269 -4.40 23.22 -12.48
C LEU A 269 -5.93 23.16 -12.47
N GLN A 270 -6.47 22.04 -11.97
CA GLN A 270 -7.90 21.82 -11.87
C GLN A 270 -8.33 21.64 -10.41
N THR A 271 -9.44 22.29 -10.02
CA THR A 271 -10.10 22.07 -8.73
C THR A 271 -10.89 20.77 -8.79
N CYS A 272 -10.74 19.94 -7.76
CA CYS A 272 -11.46 18.70 -7.62
C CYS A 272 -12.94 18.97 -7.33
N ILE A 273 -13.82 18.78 -8.32
CA ILE A 273 -15.28 18.90 -8.18
C ILE A 273 -15.83 18.08 -7.01
N VAL A 274 -15.24 16.92 -6.75
CA VAL A 274 -15.62 16.06 -5.61
C VAL A 274 -15.42 16.76 -4.26
N HIS A 275 -14.28 17.43 -4.09
CA HIS A 275 -13.98 18.17 -2.88
C HIS A 275 -14.82 19.45 -2.82
N LEU A 276 -14.98 20.15 -3.94
CA LEU A 276 -15.80 21.36 -4.00
C LEU A 276 -17.26 21.08 -3.61
N ILE A 277 -17.85 19.98 -4.10
CA ILE A 277 -19.19 19.53 -3.68
C ILE A 277 -19.20 19.19 -2.19
N ARG A 278 -18.23 18.42 -1.68
CA ARG A 278 -18.18 18.04 -0.26
C ARG A 278 -18.15 19.26 0.65
N ASN A 279 -17.24 20.20 0.36
CA ASN A 279 -17.09 21.46 1.08
C ASN A 279 -18.39 22.30 1.00
N SER A 280 -19.10 22.24 -0.13
CA SER A 280 -20.40 22.92 -0.27
C SER A 280 -21.46 22.32 0.66
N LEU A 281 -21.49 20.98 0.79
CA LEU A 281 -22.45 20.28 1.64
C LEU A 281 -22.15 20.41 3.14
N ASP A 282 -20.93 20.81 3.52
CA ASP A 282 -20.57 21.02 4.91
C ASP A 282 -21.24 22.27 5.52
N TYR A 283 -21.64 23.24 4.70
CA TYR A 283 -22.45 24.38 5.14
C TYR A 283 -23.92 24.04 5.37
N ALA A 284 -24.39 22.87 4.90
CA ALA A 284 -25.79 22.50 4.95
C ALA A 284 -26.10 21.53 6.10
N SER A 285 -27.30 21.72 6.68
CA SER A 285 -27.86 20.79 7.66
C SER A 285 -28.04 19.39 7.05
N TRP A 286 -28.06 18.35 7.89
CA TRP A 286 -28.22 16.97 7.43
C TRP A 286 -29.47 16.77 6.54
N LYS A 287 -30.58 17.44 6.87
CA LYS A 287 -31.83 17.38 6.10
C LYS A 287 -31.69 18.01 4.71
N ASP A 288 -30.95 19.11 4.63
CA ASP A 288 -30.80 19.88 3.39
C ASP A 288 -29.74 19.32 2.45
N ARG A 289 -28.75 18.57 2.95
CA ARG A 289 -27.61 18.07 2.16
C ARG A 289 -28.03 17.36 0.87
N LYS A 290 -29.05 16.50 0.92
CA LYS A 290 -29.52 15.77 -0.26
C LYS A 290 -30.13 16.70 -1.31
N LEU A 291 -30.89 17.69 -0.85
CA LEU A 291 -31.57 18.66 -1.71
C LEU A 291 -30.58 19.66 -2.31
N LEU A 292 -29.64 20.16 -1.50
CA LEU A 292 -28.54 21.01 -1.96
C LEU A 292 -27.66 20.30 -3.00
N ALA A 293 -27.32 19.02 -2.77
CA ALA A 293 -26.56 18.23 -3.74
C ALA A 293 -27.32 18.08 -5.07
N ALA A 294 -28.65 17.91 -5.02
CA ALA A 294 -29.47 17.85 -6.22
C ALA A 294 -29.51 19.20 -6.96
N ALA A 295 -29.59 20.31 -6.21
CA ALA A 295 -29.58 21.66 -6.78
C ALA A 295 -28.23 22.04 -7.43
N LEU A 296 -27.10 21.56 -6.90
CA LEU A 296 -25.77 21.75 -7.48
C LEU A 296 -25.46 20.82 -8.65
N ARG A 297 -26.24 19.74 -8.82
CA ARG A 297 -25.99 18.72 -9.85
C ARG A 297 -25.90 19.28 -11.28
N PRO A 298 -26.81 20.16 -11.72
CA PRO A 298 -26.78 20.72 -13.07
C PRO A 298 -25.43 21.39 -13.41
N VAL A 299 -24.79 22.05 -12.44
CA VAL A 299 -23.51 22.76 -12.63
C VAL A 299 -22.42 21.80 -13.14
N TYR A 300 -22.16 20.72 -12.41
CA TYR A 300 -21.07 19.80 -12.77
C TYR A 300 -21.47 18.67 -13.73
N THR A 301 -22.73 18.62 -14.16
CA THR A 301 -23.18 17.69 -15.21
C THR A 301 -23.48 18.38 -16.54
N ALA A 302 -23.25 19.69 -16.62
CA ALA A 302 -23.40 20.45 -17.85
C ALA A 302 -22.48 19.94 -18.98
N ALA A 303 -22.88 20.20 -20.22
CA ALA A 303 -22.17 19.75 -21.41
C ALA A 303 -20.97 20.64 -21.78
N SER A 304 -20.95 21.90 -21.32
CA SER A 304 -19.89 22.86 -21.57
C SER A 304 -19.70 23.80 -20.37
N ALA A 305 -18.61 24.58 -20.39
CA ALA A 305 -18.32 25.56 -19.34
C ALA A 305 -19.38 26.68 -19.30
N GLU A 306 -19.89 27.11 -20.45
CA GLU A 306 -20.90 28.15 -20.57
C GLU A 306 -22.25 27.67 -19.99
N ALA A 307 -22.65 26.44 -20.33
CA ALA A 307 -23.84 25.83 -19.76
C ALA A 307 -23.71 25.62 -18.23
N ALA A 308 -22.51 25.29 -17.76
CA ALA A 308 -22.22 25.17 -16.34
C ALA A 308 -22.28 26.51 -15.61
N GLU A 309 -21.78 27.57 -16.24
CA GLU A 309 -21.83 28.93 -15.71
C GLU A 309 -23.26 29.42 -15.60
N GLN A 310 -24.07 29.17 -16.63
CA GLN A 310 -25.49 29.49 -16.58
C GLN A 310 -26.20 28.72 -15.46
N ALA A 311 -25.92 27.42 -15.30
CA ALA A 311 -26.46 26.63 -14.21
C ALA A 311 -26.02 27.16 -12.83
N LEU A 312 -24.80 27.70 -12.71
CA LEU A 312 -24.32 28.34 -11.48
C LEU A 312 -25.04 29.68 -11.23
N ASN A 313 -25.28 30.48 -12.28
CA ASN A 313 -26.09 31.70 -12.19
C ASN A 313 -27.52 31.40 -11.71
N ASP A 314 -28.13 30.34 -12.25
CA ASP A 314 -29.48 29.92 -11.88
C ASP A 314 -29.53 29.38 -10.44
N PHE A 315 -28.51 28.61 -10.03
CA PHE A 315 -28.36 28.16 -8.65
C PHE A 315 -28.25 29.34 -7.68
N GLU A 316 -27.42 30.34 -8.01
CA GLU A 316 -27.20 31.56 -7.21
C GLU A 316 -28.49 32.35 -7.00
N ARG A 317 -29.31 32.49 -8.05
CA ARG A 317 -30.62 33.17 -7.99
C ARG A 317 -31.71 32.34 -7.32
N GLY A 318 -31.54 31.01 -7.28
CA GLY A 318 -32.50 30.09 -6.71
C GLY A 318 -32.55 30.11 -5.18
N ALA A 319 -33.58 29.47 -4.62
CA ALA A 319 -33.79 29.40 -3.17
C ALA A 319 -32.59 28.81 -2.40
N TRP A 320 -31.87 27.86 -3.01
CA TRP A 320 -30.69 27.24 -2.39
C TRP A 320 -29.45 28.14 -2.42
N GLY A 321 -29.22 28.90 -3.50
CA GLY A 321 -28.13 29.87 -3.58
C GLY A 321 -28.33 31.04 -2.62
N LEU A 322 -29.55 31.54 -2.50
CA LEU A 322 -29.92 32.58 -1.53
C LEU A 322 -29.78 32.11 -0.08
N ARG A 323 -30.12 30.84 0.20
CA ARG A 323 -29.99 30.25 1.53
C ARG A 323 -28.53 29.92 1.90
N TYR A 324 -27.70 29.59 0.92
CA TYR A 324 -26.29 29.22 1.11
C TYR A 324 -25.36 30.05 0.19
N PRO A 325 -25.26 31.37 0.38
CA PRO A 325 -24.46 32.25 -0.49
C PRO A 325 -22.96 31.93 -0.43
N THR A 326 -22.48 31.36 0.69
CA THR A 326 -21.10 30.90 0.86
C THR A 326 -20.72 29.79 -0.13
N VAL A 327 -21.68 28.95 -0.52
CA VAL A 327 -21.48 27.90 -1.52
C VAL A 327 -21.20 28.55 -2.87
N THR A 328 -22.07 29.45 -3.32
CA THR A 328 -21.89 30.16 -4.59
C THR A 328 -20.55 30.91 -4.62
N ALA A 329 -20.23 31.65 -3.57
CA ALA A 329 -18.95 32.36 -3.48
C ALA A 329 -17.74 31.42 -3.58
N ALA A 330 -17.81 30.23 -2.99
CA ALA A 330 -16.75 29.23 -3.09
C ALA A 330 -16.57 28.70 -4.53
N TRP A 331 -17.67 28.44 -5.24
CA TRP A 331 -17.63 28.01 -6.65
C TRP A 331 -17.09 29.11 -7.56
N ARG A 332 -17.53 30.35 -7.37
CA ARG A 332 -17.05 31.52 -8.14
C ARG A 332 -15.55 31.74 -7.97
N ARG A 333 -15.04 31.69 -6.73
CA ARG A 333 -13.59 31.82 -6.46
C ARG A 333 -12.75 30.71 -7.10
N ALA A 334 -13.33 29.54 -7.29
CA ALA A 334 -12.64 28.40 -7.88
C ALA A 334 -12.91 28.24 -9.39
N TRP A 335 -13.69 29.14 -10.01
CA TRP A 335 -14.31 28.91 -11.32
C TRP A 335 -13.30 28.68 -12.43
N ASP A 336 -12.24 29.50 -12.51
CA ASP A 336 -11.17 29.36 -13.50
C ASP A 336 -10.50 27.98 -13.45
N ARG A 337 -10.42 27.39 -12.25
CA ARG A 337 -9.87 26.05 -12.02
C ARG A 337 -10.92 24.95 -12.14
N VAL A 338 -12.21 25.30 -12.21
CA VAL A 338 -13.31 24.38 -12.49
C VAL A 338 -13.50 24.20 -14.00
N ILE A 339 -13.30 25.25 -14.81
CA ILE A 339 -13.45 25.22 -16.28
C ILE A 339 -12.76 24.00 -16.94
N PRO A 340 -11.50 23.64 -16.60
CA PRO A 340 -10.82 22.50 -17.22
C PRO A 340 -11.58 21.16 -17.10
N PHE A 341 -12.47 21.02 -16.11
CA PHE A 341 -13.32 19.84 -15.94
C PHE A 341 -14.26 19.60 -17.14
N PHE A 342 -14.69 20.67 -17.82
CA PHE A 342 -15.62 20.62 -18.95
C PHE A 342 -14.93 20.44 -20.30
N ALA A 343 -13.59 20.43 -20.34
CA ALA A 343 -12.85 20.10 -21.56
C ALA A 343 -13.04 18.63 -21.98
N PHE A 344 -13.54 17.78 -21.08
CA PHE A 344 -13.84 16.37 -21.35
C PHE A 344 -15.35 16.11 -21.37
N PRO A 345 -15.84 15.21 -22.24
CA PRO A 345 -17.25 14.86 -22.27
C PRO A 345 -17.74 14.28 -20.92
N PRO A 346 -19.02 14.49 -20.54
CA PRO A 346 -19.53 14.11 -19.21
C PRO A 346 -19.32 12.64 -18.80
N GLY A 347 -19.33 11.71 -19.75
CA GLY A 347 -19.02 10.29 -19.50
C GLY A 347 -17.56 10.06 -19.09
N THR A 348 -16.64 10.78 -19.74
CA THR A 348 -15.20 10.73 -19.51
C THR A 348 -14.82 11.39 -18.19
N SER A 349 -15.31 12.62 -17.94
CA SER A 349 -15.02 13.36 -16.70
C SER A 349 -15.50 12.59 -15.46
N ARG A 350 -16.66 11.91 -15.56
CA ARG A 350 -17.18 11.09 -14.46
C ARG A 350 -16.26 9.89 -14.15
N GLY A 351 -15.76 9.20 -15.17
CA GLY A 351 -14.82 8.08 -15.03
C GLY A 351 -13.43 8.49 -14.53
N LEU A 352 -13.01 9.72 -14.85
CA LEU A 352 -11.74 10.29 -14.40
C LEU A 352 -11.80 10.69 -12.92
N HIS A 353 -12.88 11.35 -12.49
CA HIS A 353 -12.94 12.03 -11.19
C HIS A 353 -13.68 11.27 -10.07
N HIS A 354 -14.68 10.42 -10.37
CA HIS A 354 -15.59 9.95 -9.32
C HIS A 354 -15.09 8.72 -8.54
N GLN A 355 -14.36 7.79 -9.18
CA GLN A 355 -14.15 6.45 -8.63
C GLN A 355 -12.70 6.12 -8.21
N ARG A 356 -11.71 6.97 -8.53
CA ARG A 356 -10.29 6.57 -8.43
C ARG A 356 -9.63 6.96 -7.09
N HIS A 357 -9.60 8.25 -6.71
CA HIS A 357 -8.98 8.70 -5.46
C HIS A 357 -9.81 8.35 -4.20
N ARG A 358 -11.14 8.46 -4.26
CA ARG A 358 -12.04 8.19 -3.12
C ARG A 358 -11.89 6.77 -2.55
N GLY A 359 -11.71 5.77 -3.41
CA GLY A 359 -11.55 4.38 -2.99
C GLY A 359 -10.29 4.18 -2.14
N VAL A 360 -9.19 4.85 -2.50
CA VAL A 360 -7.92 4.79 -1.76
C VAL A 360 -8.09 5.41 -0.37
N HIS A 361 -8.57 6.65 -0.31
CA HIS A 361 -8.73 7.34 0.98
C HIS A 361 -9.73 6.64 1.92
N SER A 362 -10.81 6.04 1.40
CA SER A 362 -11.75 5.28 2.22
C SER A 362 -11.10 4.06 2.86
N ARG A 363 -10.33 3.28 2.07
CA ARG A 363 -9.58 2.12 2.57
C ARG A 363 -8.50 2.52 3.57
N LEU A 364 -7.75 3.59 3.29
CA LEU A 364 -6.78 4.15 4.23
C LEU A 364 -7.43 4.56 5.55
N ARG A 365 -8.54 5.33 5.51
CA ARG A 365 -9.28 5.73 6.71
C ARG A 365 -9.78 4.52 7.51
N LYS A 366 -10.23 3.45 6.84
CA LYS A 366 -10.64 2.20 7.51
C LYS A 366 -9.49 1.54 8.28
N ILE A 367 -8.26 1.58 7.75
CA ILE A 367 -7.07 0.99 8.38
C ILE A 367 -6.55 1.87 9.51
N ILE A 368 -6.62 3.20 9.36
CA ILE A 368 -6.06 4.15 10.32
C ILE A 368 -6.98 4.34 11.54
N LYS A 369 -8.31 4.21 11.38
CA LYS A 369 -9.28 4.54 12.44
C LYS A 369 -9.07 3.78 13.77
N THR A 370 -8.45 2.60 13.74
CA THR A 370 -8.21 1.76 14.93
C THR A 370 -7.02 2.22 15.76
N ARG A 371 -6.14 3.07 15.21
CA ARG A 371 -4.87 3.45 15.87
C ARG A 371 -4.98 4.59 16.88
N GLY A 372 -6.03 5.42 16.82
CA GLY A 372 -6.18 6.62 17.67
C GLY A 372 -5.17 7.72 17.31
N HIS A 373 -3.89 7.51 17.59
CA HIS A 373 -2.74 8.34 17.18
C HIS A 373 -1.52 7.47 16.87
N PHE A 374 -0.63 7.98 16.03
CA PHE A 374 0.66 7.35 15.72
C PHE A 374 1.75 7.82 16.69
N PRO A 375 2.72 6.96 17.05
CA PRO A 375 3.83 7.34 17.92
C PRO A 375 4.88 8.21 17.22
N SER A 376 4.99 8.14 15.90
CA SER A 376 5.95 8.89 15.08
C SER A 376 5.47 9.00 13.63
N ASP A 377 6.12 9.88 12.86
CA ASP A 377 5.89 10.03 11.41
C ASP A 377 6.24 8.72 10.67
N ASP A 378 7.31 8.04 11.06
CA ASP A 378 7.72 6.74 10.48
C ASP A 378 6.67 5.65 10.67
N ALA A 379 6.05 5.60 11.85
CA ALA A 379 4.98 4.63 12.13
C ALA A 379 3.73 4.90 11.27
N ALA A 380 3.42 6.16 11.00
CA ALA A 380 2.34 6.54 10.08
C ALA A 380 2.69 6.18 8.63
N SER A 381 3.88 6.55 8.16
CA SER A 381 4.39 6.25 6.82
C SER A 381 4.38 4.75 6.55
N LYS A 382 4.91 3.94 7.47
CA LYS A 382 4.93 2.48 7.39
C LYS A 382 3.55 1.87 7.21
N LEU A 383 2.60 2.21 8.08
CA LEU A 383 1.25 1.64 8.00
C LEU A 383 0.54 2.05 6.70
N ILE A 384 0.65 3.33 6.34
CA ILE A 384 -0.01 3.86 5.15
C ILE A 384 0.60 3.24 3.90
N TRP A 385 1.92 3.14 3.81
CA TRP A 385 2.58 2.47 2.70
C TRP A 385 2.16 1.01 2.56
N LEU A 386 2.14 0.24 3.66
CA LEU A 386 1.66 -1.15 3.65
C LEU A 386 0.21 -1.26 3.18
N ALA A 387 -0.65 -0.35 3.63
CA ALA A 387 -2.03 -0.28 3.19
C ALA A 387 -2.12 0.04 1.69
N LEU A 388 -1.32 0.99 1.20
CA LEU A 388 -1.25 1.37 -0.21
C LEU A 388 -0.76 0.18 -1.06
N ARG A 389 0.30 -0.51 -0.64
CA ARG A 389 0.80 -1.74 -1.30
C ARG A 389 -0.29 -2.79 -1.48
N ASN A 390 -1.11 -2.99 -0.45
CA ASN A 390 -2.25 -3.92 -0.54
C ASN A 390 -3.36 -3.41 -1.47
N ILE A 391 -3.64 -2.10 -1.45
CA ILE A 391 -4.65 -1.48 -2.31
C ILE A 391 -4.25 -1.55 -3.78
N THR A 392 -2.97 -1.28 -4.09
CA THR A 392 -2.44 -1.27 -5.46
C THR A 392 -2.26 -2.68 -6.02
N ALA A 393 -2.06 -3.70 -5.18
CA ALA A 393 -1.96 -5.10 -5.62
C ALA A 393 -3.23 -5.62 -6.34
N ASP A 394 -4.38 -4.99 -6.12
CA ASP A 394 -5.65 -5.30 -6.79
C ASP A 394 -5.84 -4.51 -8.10
N TRP A 395 -4.99 -3.51 -8.36
CA TRP A 395 -5.10 -2.67 -9.55
C TRP A 395 -4.61 -3.44 -10.76
N SER A 396 -5.55 -3.81 -11.61
CA SER A 396 -5.23 -4.76 -12.68
C SER A 396 -5.70 -4.34 -14.07
N ARG A 397 -6.47 -3.25 -14.18
CA ARG A 397 -7.02 -2.72 -15.45
C ARG A 397 -7.23 -1.21 -15.38
N ALA A 398 -6.99 -0.53 -16.49
CA ALA A 398 -7.47 0.82 -16.73
C ALA A 398 -9.02 0.86 -16.71
N ALA A 399 -9.62 2.00 -16.38
CA ALA A 399 -11.07 2.12 -16.49
C ALA A 399 -11.51 2.01 -17.96
N LYS A 400 -12.69 1.43 -18.19
CA LYS A 400 -13.25 1.22 -19.54
C LYS A 400 -13.29 2.50 -20.37
N GLU A 401 -13.66 3.61 -19.73
CA GLU A 401 -13.75 4.93 -20.37
C GLU A 401 -12.40 5.58 -20.69
N TRP A 402 -11.27 4.98 -20.28
CA TRP A 402 -9.96 5.60 -20.47
C TRP A 402 -9.60 5.76 -21.95
N LYS A 403 -9.93 4.80 -22.81
CA LYS A 403 -9.60 4.89 -24.24
C LYS A 403 -10.29 6.08 -24.92
N LEU A 404 -11.52 6.40 -24.52
CA LEU A 404 -12.22 7.60 -24.98
C LEU A 404 -11.54 8.87 -24.46
N ALA A 405 -11.10 8.86 -23.19
CA ALA A 405 -10.34 9.96 -22.59
C ALA A 405 -9.02 10.21 -23.30
N MET A 406 -8.28 9.16 -23.66
CA MET A 406 -6.98 9.26 -24.32
C MET A 406 -7.04 10.06 -25.62
N ASN A 407 -8.07 9.83 -26.44
CA ASN A 407 -8.23 10.57 -27.70
C ASN A 407 -8.42 12.07 -27.43
N GLN A 408 -9.15 12.43 -26.38
CA GLN A 408 -9.32 13.82 -25.98
C GLN A 408 -8.01 14.42 -25.44
N PHE A 409 -7.24 13.66 -24.65
CA PHE A 409 -5.91 14.11 -24.22
C PHE A 409 -4.96 14.33 -25.41
N ALA A 410 -4.99 13.45 -26.42
CA ALA A 410 -4.19 13.58 -27.62
C ALA A 410 -4.57 14.83 -28.45
N ILE A 411 -5.85 15.21 -28.47
CA ILE A 411 -6.32 16.42 -29.15
C ILE A 411 -5.96 17.68 -28.35
N LEU A 412 -6.18 17.67 -27.04
CA LEU A 412 -6.03 18.86 -26.19
C LEU A 412 -4.56 19.20 -25.85
N PHE A 413 -3.70 18.18 -25.76
CA PHE A 413 -2.31 18.34 -25.35
C PHE A 413 -1.30 17.90 -26.42
N GLU A 414 -1.79 17.42 -27.57
CA GLU A 414 -1.02 17.17 -28.79
C GLU A 414 0.28 16.37 -28.53
N GLU A 415 1.43 16.95 -28.86
CA GLU A 415 2.75 16.33 -28.73
C GLU A 415 3.10 15.96 -27.28
N ARG A 416 2.63 16.73 -26.30
CA ARG A 416 2.90 16.48 -24.87
C ARG A 416 2.30 15.16 -24.39
N PHE A 417 1.20 14.72 -24.99
CA PHE A 417 0.60 13.42 -24.71
C PHE A 417 1.15 12.33 -25.64
N THR A 418 1.20 12.60 -26.94
CA THR A 418 1.45 11.58 -27.98
C THR A 418 2.89 11.10 -28.04
N GLN A 419 3.89 11.96 -27.85
CA GLN A 419 5.31 11.56 -27.93
C GLN A 419 5.66 10.49 -26.89
N VAL A 420 5.17 10.66 -25.66
CA VAL A 420 5.45 9.72 -24.55
C VAL A 420 4.52 8.50 -24.62
N ALA A 421 3.25 8.68 -24.98
CA ALA A 421 2.29 7.58 -25.08
C ALA A 421 2.67 6.54 -26.16
N HIS A 422 3.34 6.96 -27.23
CA HIS A 422 3.82 6.08 -28.30
C HIS A 422 5.25 5.57 -28.11
N GLY A 423 6.06 6.24 -27.28
CA GLY A 423 7.41 5.81 -26.90
C GLY A 423 7.44 4.67 -25.87
N ALA A 424 6.44 4.58 -24.99
CA ALA A 424 6.34 3.57 -23.93
C ALA A 424 6.03 2.12 -24.42
N GLY A 425 5.99 1.91 -25.74
CA GLY A 425 5.69 0.62 -26.38
C GLY A 425 6.83 0.03 -27.22
N ARG A 426 8.06 0.56 -27.12
CA ARG A 426 9.25 -0.02 -27.76
C ARG A 426 10.28 -0.48 -26.74
#